data_AF-A0A961JML2-F1
#
_entry.id   AF-A0A961JML2-F1
#
_cell.length_a   1.000
_cell.length_b   1.000
_cell.length_c   1.000
_cell.angle_alpha   90.00
_cell.angle_beta   90.00
_cell.angle_gamma   90.00
#
_symmetry.space_group_name_H-M   'P 1'
#
loop_
_entity.id
_entity.type
_entity.pdbx_description
1 polymer ?
#
loop_
_entity_poly.entity_id
_entity_poly.type
_entity_poly.pdbx_seq_one_letter_code
_entity_poly.pdbx_strand_id
1 'polypeptide(L)' 'MPREPLSVVVTRRLPEQVEARLSELFQVTLRQDDAPMSREELVAAAKSADVLVPTITDAIDSTLLAQAGERLKLIAN' A
#
# COMPACT_ATOMS: atom_id res chain seq x y z
N MET A 1 -6.07 -1.47 25.27
CA MET A 1 -6.93 -0.83 24.26
C MET A 1 -6.73 -1.55 22.94
N PRO A 2 -7.78 -1.92 22.20
CA PRO A 2 -7.58 -2.44 20.85
C PRO A 2 -6.88 -1.36 20.02
N ARG A 3 -5.75 -1.70 19.39
CA ARG A 3 -5.07 -0.82 18.43
C ARG A 3 -5.98 -0.67 17.21
N GLU A 4 -6.08 0.53 16.66
CA GLU A 4 -6.74 0.72 15.36
C GLU A 4 -6.08 -0.19 14.31
N PRO A 5 -6.87 -0.84 13.43
CA PRO A 5 -6.29 -1.68 12.37
C PRO A 5 -5.43 -0.81 11.46
N LEU A 6 -4.23 -1.29 11.13
CA LEU A 6 -3.32 -0.59 10.22
C LEU A 6 -3.97 -0.39 8.85
N SER A 7 -3.72 0.77 8.25
CA SER A 7 -4.11 1.04 6.86
C SER A 7 -3.09 0.44 5.90
N VAL A 8 -3.55 -0.37 4.95
CA VAL A 8 -2.71 -1.09 3.98
C VAL A 8 -3.15 -0.71 2.58
N VAL A 9 -2.22 -0.27 1.74
CA VAL A 9 -2.49 -0.04 0.31
C VAL A 9 -1.76 -1.09 -0.51
N VAL A 10 -2.49 -1.80 -1.37
CA VAL A 10 -1.94 -2.75 -2.33
C VAL A 10 -1.93 -2.11 -3.72
N THR A 11 -0.76 -2.00 -4.34
CA THR A 11 -0.60 -1.20 -5.58
C THR A 11 -1.16 -1.91 -6.82
N ARG A 12 -1.32 -3.23 -6.75
CA ARG A 12 -1.80 -4.08 -7.85
C ARG A 12 -2.60 -5.26 -7.31
N ARG A 13 -3.43 -5.88 -8.15
CA ARG A 13 -4.27 -7.00 -7.74
C ARG A 13 -3.44 -8.19 -7.27
N LEU A 14 -3.84 -8.79 -6.14
CA LEU A 14 -3.24 -10.00 -5.58
C LEU A 14 -4.19 -11.20 -5.79
N PRO A 15 -3.75 -12.44 -5.54
CA PRO A 15 -4.67 -13.57 -5.50
C PRO A 15 -5.82 -13.31 -4.50
N GLU A 16 -7.04 -13.66 -4.87
CA GLU A 16 -8.27 -13.37 -4.09
C GLU A 16 -8.17 -13.80 -2.61
N GLN A 17 -7.58 -14.97 -2.36
CA GLN A 17 -7.39 -15.47 -0.98
C GLN A 17 -6.50 -14.54 -0.14
N VAL A 18 -5.52 -13.87 -0.75
CA VAL A 18 -4.63 -12.92 -0.09
C VAL A 18 -5.38 -11.61 0.19
N GLU A 19 -6.13 -11.09 -0.80
CA GLU A 19 -6.92 -9.87 -0.65
C GLU A 19 -8.00 -10.02 0.44
N ALA A 20 -8.69 -11.17 0.44
CA ALA A 20 -9.66 -11.52 1.48
C ALA A 20 -9.01 -11.53 2.86
N ARG A 21 -7.85 -12.21 3.01
CA ARG A 21 -7.19 -12.29 4.30
C ARG A 21 -6.65 -10.96 4.79
N LEU A 22 -6.12 -10.12 3.90
CA LEU A 22 -5.72 -8.76 4.24
C LEU A 22 -6.91 -7.93 4.72
N SER A 23 -8.06 -8.02 4.03
CA SER A 23 -9.27 -7.26 4.36
C SER A 23 -9.90 -7.68 5.70
N GLU A 24 -9.72 -8.94 6.11
CA GLU A 24 -10.11 -9.42 7.44
C GLU A 24 -9.22 -8.88 8.57
N LEU A 25 -7.95 -8.58 8.27
CA LEU A 25 -6.93 -8.21 9.25
C LEU A 25 -6.69 -6.71 9.37
N PHE A 26 -6.91 -5.96 8.29
CA PHE A 26 -6.45 -4.58 8.13
C PHE A 26 -7.51 -3.71 7.45
N GLN A 27 -7.32 -2.40 7.52
CA GLN A 27 -8.06 -1.44 6.69
C GLN A 27 -7.39 -1.35 5.33
N VAL A 28 -7.84 -2.16 4.37
CA VAL A 28 -7.17 -2.31 3.07
C VAL A 28 -7.80 -1.44 1.99
N THR A 29 -6.95 -0.79 1.20
CA THR A 29 -7.30 -0.23 -0.11
C THR A 29 -6.71 -1.12 -1.20
N LEU A 30 -7.57 -1.81 -1.93
CA LEU A 30 -7.20 -2.71 -3.02
C LEU A 30 -7.27 -1.98 -4.37
N ARG A 31 -6.31 -2.27 -5.25
CA ARG A 31 -6.34 -1.85 -6.64
C ARG A 31 -7.38 -2.68 -7.40
N GLN A 32 -8.36 -2.01 -8.02
CA GLN A 32 -9.43 -2.68 -8.77
C GLN A 32 -8.99 -3.14 -10.16
N ASP A 33 -8.08 -2.41 -10.82
CA ASP A 33 -7.52 -2.79 -12.12
C ASP A 33 -6.11 -3.41 -11.98
N ASP A 34 -5.67 -4.11 -13.03
CA ASP A 34 -4.32 -4.69 -13.08
C ASP A 34 -3.31 -3.74 -13.76
N ALA A 35 -3.59 -2.43 -13.81
CA ALA A 35 -2.61 -1.48 -14.31
C ALA A 35 -1.55 -1.20 -13.22
N PRO A 36 -0.34 -0.76 -13.57
CA PRO A 36 0.60 -0.19 -12.59
C PRO A 36 0.05 1.13 -12.01
N MET A 37 0.38 1.46 -10.76
CA MET A 37 0.03 2.79 -10.23
C MET A 37 0.93 3.83 -10.90
N SER A 38 0.36 4.99 -11.21
CA SER A 38 1.13 6.18 -11.56
C SER A 38 2.03 6.61 -10.39
N ARG A 39 3.03 7.44 -10.70
CA ARG A 39 3.94 7.95 -9.68
C ARG A 39 3.20 8.77 -8.62
N GLU A 40 2.22 9.54 -9.05
CA GLU A 40 1.38 10.39 -8.20
C GLU A 40 0.52 9.55 -7.26
N GLU A 41 -0.05 8.45 -7.76
CA GLU A 41 -0.81 7.49 -6.94
C GLU A 41 0.06 6.79 -5.91
N LEU A 42 1.28 6.35 -6.29
CA LEU A 42 2.21 5.74 -5.34
C LEU A 42 2.61 6.72 -4.23
N VAL A 43 2.85 7.98 -4.56
CA VAL A 43 3.13 9.03 -3.57
C VAL A 43 1.92 9.27 -2.67
N ALA A 44 0.70 9.32 -3.22
CA ALA A 44 -0.51 9.49 -2.43
C ALA A 44 -0.75 8.30 -1.47
N ALA A 45 -0.47 7.07 -1.92
CA ALA A 45 -0.50 5.88 -1.11
C ALA A 45 0.54 5.94 0.02
N ALA A 46 1.79 6.29 -0.30
CA ALA A 46 2.87 6.41 0.69
C ALA A 46 2.64 7.53 1.72
N LYS A 47 1.87 8.58 1.37
CA LYS A 47 1.48 9.65 2.30
C LYS A 47 0.41 9.23 3.29
N SER A 48 -0.47 8.33 2.87
CA SER A 48 -1.68 8.00 3.62
C SER A 48 -1.59 6.65 4.34
N ALA A 49 -0.91 5.64 3.79
CA ALA A 49 -0.92 4.30 4.36
C ALA A 49 0.05 4.12 5.55
N ASP A 50 -0.27 3.18 6.44
CA ASP A 50 0.70 2.64 7.41
C ASP A 50 1.62 1.62 6.73
N VAL A 51 1.08 0.84 5.80
CA VAL A 51 1.80 -0.19 5.04
C VAL A 51 1.53 -0.02 3.55
N LEU A 52 2.59 0.03 2.75
CA LEU A 52 2.50 -0.05 1.29
C LEU A 52 2.92 -1.45 0.84
N VAL A 53 2.11 -2.10 0.00
CA VAL A 53 2.40 -3.40 -0.62
C VAL A 53 2.61 -3.18 -2.12
N PRO A 54 3.83 -2.79 -2.54
CA PRO A 54 4.17 -2.59 -3.93
C PRO A 54 4.43 -3.91 -4.66
N THR A 55 4.66 -3.81 -5.96
CA THR A 55 5.16 -4.87 -6.84
C THR A 55 6.58 -4.56 -7.32
N ILE A 56 7.24 -5.52 -7.94
CA ILE A 56 8.60 -5.35 -8.50
C ILE A 56 8.71 -4.22 -9.54
N THR A 57 7.58 -3.83 -10.16
CA THR A 57 7.54 -2.77 -11.18
C THR A 57 7.30 -1.37 -10.61
N ASP A 58 6.94 -1.26 -9.33
CA ASP A 58 6.74 0.04 -8.69
C ASP A 58 8.10 0.68 -8.35
N ALA A 59 8.31 1.89 -8.84
CA ALA A 59 9.55 2.63 -8.61
C ALA A 59 9.55 3.29 -7.21
N ILE A 60 9.92 2.51 -6.19
CA ILE A 60 10.08 2.97 -4.81
C ILE A 60 11.51 3.50 -4.61
N ASP A 61 11.74 4.75 -5.00
CA ASP A 61 13.04 5.42 -4.90
C ASP A 61 13.11 6.46 -3.77
N SER A 62 14.28 7.07 -3.57
CA SER A 62 14.50 8.11 -2.55
C SER A 62 13.57 9.32 -2.71
N THR A 63 13.22 9.69 -3.94
CA THR A 63 12.35 10.84 -4.22
C THR A 63 10.90 10.55 -3.84
N LEU A 64 10.45 9.30 -3.97
CA LEU A 64 9.16 8.84 -3.48
C LEU A 64 9.17 8.78 -1.95
N LEU A 65 10.18 8.14 -1.36
CA LEU A 65 10.29 7.97 0.08
C LEU A 65 10.42 9.30 0.83
N ALA A 66 11.09 10.29 0.25
CA ALA A 66 11.16 11.65 0.79
C ALA A 66 9.78 12.34 0.87
N GLN A 67 8.79 11.83 0.14
CA GLN A 67 7.41 12.33 0.15
C GLN A 67 6.46 11.44 0.97
N ALA A 68 6.94 10.35 1.55
CA ALA A 68 6.13 9.48 2.40
C ALA A 68 5.62 10.23 3.64
N GLY A 69 4.45 9.85 4.11
CA GLY A 69 3.86 10.42 5.31
C GLY A 69 4.49 9.85 6.56
N GLU A 70 4.41 10.58 7.68
CA GLU A 70 4.94 10.13 8.99
C GLU A 70 4.29 8.82 9.49
N ARG A 71 3.15 8.43 8.91
CA ARG A 71 2.44 7.20 9.25
C ARG A 71 3.00 5.96 8.55
N LEU A 72 3.74 6.11 7.45
CA LEU A 72 4.28 4.98 6.71
C LEU A 72 5.33 4.27 7.56
N LYS A 73 5.03 3.03 7.97
CA LYS A 73 5.84 2.23 8.89
C LYS A 73 6.53 1.06 8.18
N LEU A 74 5.96 0.56 7.09
CA LEU A 74 6.43 -0.63 6.40
C LEU A 74 6.15 -0.58 4.90
N ILE A 75 7.09 -1.11 4.12
CA ILE A 75 6.92 -1.45 2.71
C ILE A 75 7.16 -2.95 2.58
N ALA A 76 6.20 -3.69 2.03
CA ALA A 76 6.25 -5.15 1.91
C ALA A 76 6.24 -5.57 0.42
N ASN A 77 7.42 -5.89 -0.11
CA ASN A 77 7.66 -6.37 -1.49
C ASN A 77 8.14 -7.82 -1.44
#